data_AF-A0A2N2NJ59-F1
#
_entry.id   AF-A0A2N2NJ59-F1
#
_cell.length_a   1.000
_cell.length_b   1.000
_cell.length_c   1.000
_cell.angle_alpha   90.00
_cell.angle_beta   90.00
_cell.angle_gamma   90.00
#
_symmetry.space_group_name_H-M   'P 1'
#
loop_
_entity.id
_entity.type
_entity.pdbx_description
1 polymer ?
#
loop_
_entity_poly.entity_id
_entity_poly.type
_entity_poly.pdbx_seq_one_letter_code
_entity_poly.pdbx_strand_id
1 'polypeptide(L)'
;MVPHPLVLAIGFFIMVGVTQGGVHAEPQLLIQNNSEITQHTEIVDITKMGSAASEPMPDIEISPTIVPTETPTPWIPNSLSEYQNLVEFCKRSQVDSDQWRHALNQVTFPSDISDEAQKRLPDRVDIRPSCNFDFQNQPRAIVLHYTEGSLEATIATFQQPHNSSAHYVIDRDGKVYQVIPEQFAAYHVNCYGNRNLCIPSCPVCTNPDGSFVEPRSQTIGIELVNLGHVDPRYYISPTSSANGGLFEDYNNSFGYRFWEEYPQVQIHSLQILVEDICSRWNIPLDMVMGHSRINNNVDPGPALNLFWPRYGNPMRPSIFQ
;
A
#
# COMPACT_ATOMS: atom_id res chain seq x y z
N MET A 1 -0.27 -40.24 17.74
CA MET A 1 0.57 -40.49 16.55
C MET A 1 -0.30 -40.23 15.33
N VAL A 2 -0.13 -39.07 14.72
CA VAL A 2 -0.83 -38.63 13.51
C VAL A 2 0.24 -37.97 12.63
N PRO A 3 0.39 -38.33 11.35
CA PRO A 3 1.50 -37.87 10.53
C PRO A 3 1.19 -36.51 9.87
N HIS A 4 2.22 -35.65 9.84
CA HIS A 4 2.32 -34.50 8.94
C HIS A 4 2.47 -34.96 7.47
N PRO A 5 2.14 -34.08 6.51
CA PRO A 5 2.96 -33.97 5.32
C PRO A 5 3.57 -32.57 5.20
N LEU A 6 4.91 -32.52 5.31
CA LEU A 6 5.71 -31.59 4.55
C LEU A 6 5.65 -32.02 3.07
N VAL A 7 5.45 -31.08 2.16
CA VAL A 7 5.82 -31.27 0.76
C VAL A 7 6.85 -30.21 0.41
N LEU A 8 8.10 -30.64 0.46
CA LEU A 8 9.26 -30.03 -0.17
C LEU A 8 9.19 -30.40 -1.66
N ALA A 9 9.10 -29.44 -2.56
CA ALA A 9 9.30 -29.69 -3.99
C ALA A 9 10.73 -29.29 -4.37
N ILE A 10 11.57 -30.31 -4.59
CA ILE A 10 12.91 -30.21 -5.14
C ILE A 10 12.82 -30.42 -6.66
N GLY A 11 13.51 -29.55 -7.41
CA GLY A 11 14.31 -29.96 -8.56
C GLY A 11 13.77 -29.70 -9.95
N PHE A 12 14.44 -28.81 -10.68
CA PHE A 12 14.87 -29.09 -12.05
C PHE A 12 16.29 -28.54 -12.26
N PHE A 13 17.24 -29.46 -12.36
CA PHE A 13 18.60 -29.21 -12.83
C PHE A 13 18.57 -29.22 -14.35
N ILE A 14 19.01 -28.13 -15.00
CA ILE A 14 19.44 -28.17 -16.39
C ILE A 14 20.92 -27.80 -16.42
N MET A 15 21.74 -28.81 -16.73
CA MET A 15 23.14 -28.67 -17.09
C MET A 15 23.22 -28.08 -18.50
N VAL A 16 23.82 -26.89 -18.63
CA VAL A 16 24.34 -26.42 -19.93
C VAL A 16 25.81 -26.07 -19.76
N GLY A 17 26.61 -26.70 -20.61
CA GLY A 17 28.06 -26.77 -20.54
C GLY A 17 28.78 -25.43 -20.63
N VAL A 18 29.93 -25.42 -19.96
CA VAL A 18 30.97 -24.40 -20.00
C VAL A 18 31.71 -24.50 -21.34
N THR A 19 31.74 -23.40 -22.09
CA THR A 19 32.82 -23.14 -23.05
C THR A 19 33.46 -21.81 -22.69
N GLN A 20 34.77 -21.87 -22.42
CA GLN A 20 35.62 -20.74 -22.10
C GLN A 20 35.85 -19.88 -23.36
N GLY A 21 35.69 -18.57 -23.22
CA GLY A 21 36.05 -17.59 -24.23
C GLY A 21 36.24 -16.24 -23.54
N GLY A 22 37.44 -16.00 -23.03
CA GLY A 22 37.81 -14.73 -22.41
C GLY A 22 37.91 -13.62 -23.45
N VAL A 23 37.35 -12.46 -23.13
CA VAL A 23 37.66 -11.19 -23.78
C VAL A 23 38.04 -10.19 -22.69
N HIS A 24 39.34 -9.85 -22.70
CA HIS A 24 39.92 -8.76 -21.94
C HIS A 24 39.32 -7.43 -22.44
N ALA A 25 38.77 -6.63 -21.52
CA ALA A 25 38.52 -5.22 -21.74
C ALA A 25 39.49 -4.42 -20.86
N GLU A 26 40.41 -3.70 -21.49
CA GLU A 26 41.27 -2.71 -20.84
C GLU A 26 40.44 -1.51 -20.34
N PRO A 27 40.80 -0.89 -19.20
CA PRO A 27 40.12 0.31 -18.73
C PRO A 27 40.56 1.53 -19.56
N GLN A 28 39.61 2.16 -20.24
CA GLN A 28 39.82 3.49 -20.83
C GLN A 28 39.83 4.55 -19.71
N LEU A 29 40.97 5.24 -19.57
CA LEU A 29 41.08 6.47 -18.78
C LEU A 29 40.19 7.56 -19.42
N LEU A 30 39.16 7.98 -18.70
CA LEU A 30 38.48 9.25 -18.94
C LEU A 30 39.30 10.37 -18.30
N ILE A 31 40.01 11.13 -19.14
CA ILE A 31 40.64 12.39 -18.77
C ILE A 31 39.53 13.42 -18.51
N GLN A 32 39.31 13.79 -17.26
CA GLN A 32 38.48 14.95 -16.91
C GLN A 32 39.27 16.23 -17.18
N ASN A 33 38.73 17.09 -18.04
CA ASN A 33 39.19 18.46 -18.19
C ASN A 33 38.83 19.26 -16.92
N ASN A 34 39.84 19.72 -16.20
CA ASN A 34 39.70 20.76 -15.17
C ASN A 34 39.21 22.05 -15.83
N SER A 35 38.02 22.52 -15.45
CA SER A 35 37.65 23.93 -15.59
C SER A 35 37.75 24.59 -14.22
N GLU A 36 38.47 25.70 -14.19
CA GLU A 36 38.84 26.46 -13.01
C GLU A 36 37.60 27.02 -12.29
N ILE A 37 37.51 26.79 -10.98
CA ILE A 37 36.58 27.50 -10.10
C ILE A 37 37.32 28.75 -9.60
N THR A 38 36.97 29.92 -10.13
CA THR A 38 37.33 31.22 -9.55
C THR A 38 36.52 31.44 -8.27
N GLN A 39 37.18 31.38 -7.11
CA GLN A 39 36.64 31.88 -5.85
C GLN A 39 36.64 33.42 -5.87
N HIS A 40 35.46 34.04 -5.84
CA HIS A 40 35.33 35.44 -5.46
C HIS A 40 35.26 35.53 -3.94
N THR A 41 36.32 36.07 -3.33
CA THR A 41 36.34 36.49 -1.93
C THR A 41 36.00 37.98 -1.89
N GLU A 42 34.79 38.35 -1.47
CA GLU A 42 34.48 39.75 -1.13
C GLU A 42 34.83 39.99 0.34
N ILE A 43 35.80 40.87 0.56
CA ILE A 43 36.12 41.46 1.85
C ILE A 43 35.22 42.68 2.02
N VAL A 44 34.30 42.66 2.99
CA VAL A 44 33.43 43.80 3.30
C VAL A 44 34.20 44.79 4.19
N ASP A 45 34.35 46.01 3.69
CA ASP A 45 35.03 47.12 4.35
C ASP A 45 34.09 47.82 5.36
N ILE A 46 34.36 47.66 6.65
CA ILE A 46 33.46 48.06 7.75
C ILE A 46 33.77 49.48 8.24
N THR A 47 33.80 50.48 7.35
CA THR A 47 33.94 51.89 7.79
C THR A 47 33.20 52.89 6.89
N LYS A 48 31.89 52.70 6.69
CA LYS A 48 31.00 53.79 6.25
C LYS A 48 29.52 53.40 6.38
N MET A 49 28.88 53.75 7.50
CA MET A 49 27.45 54.07 7.49
C MET A 49 27.19 55.23 8.44
N GLY A 50 26.91 56.38 7.81
CA GLY A 50 26.40 57.56 8.46
C GLY A 50 24.91 57.43 8.76
N SER A 51 24.47 58.26 9.71
CA SER A 51 23.11 58.47 10.20
C SER A 51 22.04 58.46 9.11
N ALA A 52 21.04 57.59 9.26
CA ALA A 52 19.74 57.68 8.62
C ALA A 52 18.66 57.67 9.71
N ALA A 53 17.76 58.66 9.64
CA ALA A 53 16.67 58.87 10.59
C ALA A 53 15.63 57.74 10.52
N SER A 54 15.04 57.40 11.67
CA SER A 54 14.03 56.36 11.84
C SER A 54 12.70 56.73 11.18
N GLU A 55 12.26 55.95 10.19
CA GLU A 55 10.88 55.96 9.72
C GLU A 55 9.95 55.24 10.72
N PRO A 56 8.68 55.68 10.88
CA PRO A 56 7.73 55.03 11.75
C PRO A 56 7.31 53.66 11.19
N MET A 57 7.21 52.66 12.07
CA MET A 57 6.78 51.31 11.72
C MET A 57 5.35 51.29 11.14
N PRO A 58 5.06 50.44 10.15
CA PRO A 58 3.70 50.24 9.67
C PRO A 58 2.85 49.53 10.74
N ASP A 59 1.58 49.92 10.82
CA ASP A 59 0.59 49.33 11.71
C ASP A 59 0.45 47.82 11.43
N ILE A 60 0.55 47.02 12.49
CA ILE A 60 0.37 45.56 12.46
C ILE A 60 -1.12 45.29 12.25
N GLU A 61 -1.52 44.85 11.06
CA GLU A 61 -2.84 44.29 10.83
C GLU A 61 -3.04 43.06 11.73
N ILE A 62 -4.04 43.14 12.60
CA ILE A 62 -4.40 42.07 13.52
C ILE A 62 -4.91 40.89 12.68
N SER A 63 -4.19 39.77 12.78
CA SER A 63 -4.47 38.48 12.16
C SER A 63 -5.96 38.10 12.18
N PRO A 64 -6.52 37.52 11.10
CA PRO A 64 -7.93 37.16 11.07
C PRO A 64 -8.24 36.15 12.18
N THR A 65 -9.28 36.47 12.95
CA THR A 65 -9.89 35.62 13.96
C THR A 65 -9.99 34.18 13.43
N ILE A 66 -9.28 33.25 14.07
CA ILE A 66 -9.41 31.82 13.81
C ILE A 66 -10.86 31.46 14.13
N VAL A 67 -11.69 31.34 13.09
CA VAL A 67 -13.04 30.81 13.23
C VAL A 67 -12.87 29.36 13.67
N PRO A 68 -13.47 28.91 14.78
CA PRO A 68 -13.43 27.51 15.16
C PRO A 68 -13.99 26.69 14.00
N THR A 69 -13.15 25.87 13.38
CA THR A 69 -13.60 24.89 12.40
C THR A 69 -14.61 24.00 13.11
N GLU A 70 -15.86 23.98 12.63
CA GLU A 70 -16.90 23.10 13.17
C GLU A 70 -16.32 21.68 13.25
N THR A 71 -16.45 21.03 14.41
CA THR A 71 -16.04 19.63 14.55
C THR A 71 -16.82 18.82 13.54
N PRO A 72 -16.16 18.15 12.57
CA PRO A 72 -16.86 17.40 11.55
C PRO A 72 -17.81 16.41 12.21
N THR A 73 -19.06 16.37 11.74
CA THR A 73 -20.01 15.34 12.14
C THR A 73 -19.36 13.99 11.89
N PRO A 74 -19.30 13.07 12.87
CA PRO A 74 -18.72 11.75 12.66
C PRO A 74 -19.39 11.09 11.46
N TRP A 75 -18.59 10.57 10.52
CA TRP A 75 -19.12 9.82 9.41
C TRP A 75 -19.87 8.60 9.93
N ILE A 76 -21.03 8.33 9.34
CA ILE A 76 -21.87 7.20 9.70
C ILE A 76 -21.79 6.19 8.56
N PRO A 77 -21.35 4.95 8.82
CA PRO A 77 -21.38 3.89 7.81
C PRO A 77 -22.80 3.65 7.27
N ASN A 78 -22.90 3.18 6.03
CA ASN A 78 -24.16 2.76 5.43
C ASN A 78 -24.90 1.77 6.35
N SER A 79 -26.23 1.78 6.34
CA SER A 79 -26.96 0.84 7.17
C SER A 79 -26.70 -0.61 6.71
N LEU A 80 -26.63 -1.58 7.62
CA LEU A 80 -26.40 -2.99 7.25
C LEU A 80 -27.45 -3.54 6.24
N SER A 81 -28.66 -2.96 6.22
CA SER A 81 -29.69 -3.27 5.23
C SER A 81 -29.27 -2.97 3.79
N GLU A 82 -28.38 -2.01 3.57
CA GLU A 82 -27.90 -1.68 2.22
C GLU A 82 -27.01 -2.78 1.63
N TYR A 83 -26.41 -3.61 2.48
CA TYR A 83 -25.62 -4.78 2.05
C TYR A 83 -26.44 -6.08 2.00
N GLN A 84 -27.76 -6.02 2.19
CA GLN A 84 -28.60 -7.22 2.34
C GLN A 84 -28.50 -8.15 1.12
N ASN A 85 -28.38 -7.61 -0.10
CA ASN A 85 -28.22 -8.43 -1.31
C ASN A 85 -26.95 -9.29 -1.26
N LEU A 86 -25.84 -8.72 -0.82
CA LEU A 86 -24.58 -9.45 -0.62
C LEU A 86 -24.73 -10.51 0.47
N VAL A 87 -25.28 -10.12 1.61
CA VAL A 87 -25.47 -11.02 2.76
C VAL A 87 -26.36 -12.22 2.38
N GLU A 88 -27.49 -12.00 1.72
CA GLU A 88 -28.39 -13.08 1.28
C GLU A 88 -27.80 -13.94 0.18
N PHE A 89 -26.96 -13.38 -0.70
CA PHE A 89 -26.21 -14.17 -1.67
C PHE A 89 -25.22 -15.10 -0.96
N CYS A 90 -24.43 -14.58 -0.02
CA CYS A 90 -23.36 -15.32 0.65
C CYS A 90 -23.84 -16.37 1.67
N LYS A 91 -25.12 -16.30 2.09
CA LYS A 91 -25.77 -17.36 2.89
C LYS A 91 -26.09 -18.64 2.09
N ARG A 92 -26.09 -18.58 0.76
CA ARG A 92 -26.34 -19.74 -0.11
C ARG A 92 -25.16 -20.71 -0.04
N SER A 93 -25.38 -21.96 -0.46
CA SER A 93 -24.28 -22.92 -0.62
C SER A 93 -23.25 -22.39 -1.61
N GLN A 94 -22.03 -22.16 -1.13
CA GLN A 94 -20.94 -21.62 -1.93
C GLN A 94 -20.20 -22.78 -2.62
N VAL A 95 -20.22 -22.79 -3.95
CA VAL A 95 -19.57 -23.83 -4.76
C VAL A 95 -18.67 -23.15 -5.77
N ASP A 96 -17.39 -23.51 -5.77
CA ASP A 96 -16.46 -22.92 -6.71
C ASP A 96 -16.76 -23.36 -8.14
N SER A 97 -17.36 -22.46 -8.93
CA SER A 97 -17.78 -22.70 -10.30
C SER A 97 -17.94 -21.40 -11.07
N ASP A 98 -17.88 -21.46 -12.39
CA ASP A 98 -18.08 -20.29 -13.25
C ASP A 98 -19.48 -19.70 -13.09
N GLN A 99 -20.49 -20.56 -12.88
CA GLN A 99 -21.86 -20.12 -12.61
C GLN A 99 -21.96 -19.35 -11.28
N TRP A 100 -21.28 -19.82 -10.24
CA TRP A 100 -21.20 -19.11 -8.95
C TRP A 100 -20.53 -17.75 -9.10
N ARG A 101 -19.35 -17.70 -9.72
CA ARG A 101 -18.60 -16.44 -9.96
C ARG A 101 -19.41 -15.47 -10.80
N HIS A 102 -20.04 -15.95 -11.86
CA HIS A 102 -20.91 -15.12 -12.71
C HIS A 102 -22.08 -14.53 -11.91
N ALA A 103 -22.77 -15.34 -11.09
CA ALA A 103 -23.88 -14.87 -10.27
C ALA A 103 -23.42 -13.90 -9.17
N LEU A 104 -22.26 -14.15 -8.55
CA LEU A 104 -21.65 -13.25 -7.57
C LEU A 104 -21.32 -11.90 -8.20
N ASN A 105 -20.77 -11.88 -9.42
CA ASN A 105 -20.49 -10.65 -10.17
C ASN A 105 -21.75 -9.84 -10.57
N GLN A 106 -22.95 -10.39 -10.41
CA GLN A 106 -24.20 -9.61 -10.57
C GLN A 106 -24.67 -8.95 -9.25
N VAL A 107 -24.06 -9.32 -8.12
CA VAL A 107 -24.35 -8.71 -6.83
C VAL A 107 -23.64 -7.35 -6.76
N THR A 108 -24.36 -6.34 -6.30
CA THR A 108 -23.81 -5.00 -6.07
C THR A 108 -24.15 -4.55 -4.65
N PHE A 109 -23.41 -3.58 -4.16
CA PHE A 109 -23.64 -2.88 -2.89
C PHE A 109 -23.15 -1.43 -3.03
N PRO A 110 -23.68 -0.48 -2.24
CA PRO A 110 -23.19 0.89 -2.29
C PRO A 110 -21.72 0.94 -1.85
N SER A 111 -20.91 1.69 -2.60
CA SER A 111 -19.51 1.88 -2.22
C SER A 111 -19.41 2.66 -0.91
N ASP A 112 -18.41 2.34 -0.09
CA ASP A 112 -18.13 3.06 1.15
C ASP A 112 -17.24 4.30 0.93
N ILE A 113 -16.69 4.47 -0.29
CA ILE A 113 -15.86 5.61 -0.67
C ILE A 113 -16.72 6.87 -0.75
N SER A 114 -16.26 7.97 -0.14
CA SER A 114 -17.00 9.24 -0.16
C SER A 114 -17.12 9.83 -1.58
N ASP A 115 -18.14 10.67 -1.79
CA ASP A 115 -18.30 11.40 -3.06
C ASP A 115 -17.10 12.30 -3.35
N GLU A 116 -16.49 12.89 -2.33
CA GLU A 116 -15.29 13.73 -2.43
C GLU A 116 -14.08 12.91 -2.91
N ALA A 117 -13.86 11.73 -2.34
CA ALA A 117 -12.81 10.83 -2.79
C ALA A 117 -13.08 10.29 -4.20
N GLN A 118 -14.32 9.93 -4.50
CA GLN A 118 -14.72 9.45 -5.82
C GLN A 118 -14.47 10.49 -6.92
N LYS A 119 -14.62 11.79 -6.65
CA LYS A 119 -14.29 12.87 -7.61
C LYS A 119 -12.79 13.00 -7.90
N ARG A 120 -11.94 12.53 -6.98
CA ARG A 120 -10.47 12.62 -7.08
C ARG A 120 -9.85 11.38 -7.73
N LEU A 121 -10.52 10.23 -7.64
CA LEU A 121 -10.06 8.98 -8.27
C LEU A 121 -10.11 9.08 -9.81
N PRO A 122 -9.20 8.39 -10.53
CA PRO A 122 -9.15 8.44 -11.99
C PRO A 122 -10.39 7.84 -12.66
N ASP A 123 -11.04 6.87 -11.99
CA ASP A 123 -12.22 6.17 -12.47
C ASP A 123 -13.25 5.96 -11.36
N ARG A 124 -14.48 5.65 -11.77
CA ARG A 124 -15.50 5.16 -10.83
C ARG A 124 -15.07 3.85 -10.19
N VAL A 125 -15.27 3.76 -8.88
CA VAL A 125 -15.03 2.53 -8.12
C VAL A 125 -15.92 1.43 -8.67
N ASP A 126 -15.32 0.27 -8.93
CA ASP A 126 -16.02 -0.90 -9.44
C ASP A 126 -16.26 -1.91 -8.31
N ILE A 127 -17.45 -2.49 -8.27
CA ILE A 127 -17.81 -3.46 -7.23
C ILE A 127 -17.49 -4.87 -7.73
N ARG A 128 -16.65 -5.60 -6.98
CA ARG A 128 -16.25 -6.99 -7.27
C ARG A 128 -16.44 -7.83 -6.01
N PRO A 129 -17.69 -8.24 -5.71
CA PRO A 129 -18.03 -8.77 -4.40
C PRO A 129 -17.34 -10.11 -4.11
N SER A 130 -17.10 -10.35 -2.83
CA SER A 130 -16.64 -11.63 -2.28
C SER A 130 -17.54 -12.05 -1.10
N CYS A 131 -17.61 -13.36 -0.84
CA CYS A 131 -18.26 -13.93 0.34
C CYS A 131 -17.28 -14.32 1.47
N ASN A 132 -16.00 -13.97 1.32
CA ASN A 132 -14.95 -14.29 2.28
C ASN A 132 -14.82 -13.16 3.30
N PHE A 133 -15.77 -13.05 4.21
CA PHE A 133 -15.77 -12.03 5.27
C PHE A 133 -16.52 -12.50 6.51
N ASP A 134 -16.24 -11.85 7.64
CA ASP A 134 -17.09 -11.93 8.83
C ASP A 134 -17.90 -10.64 9.03
N PHE A 135 -19.04 -10.73 9.70
CA PHE A 135 -20.01 -9.64 9.84
C PHE A 135 -19.58 -8.45 10.72
N GLN A 136 -18.44 -8.52 11.40
CA GLN A 136 -18.02 -7.50 12.35
C GLN A 136 -16.60 -7.05 12.09
N ASN A 137 -16.46 -5.81 11.61
CA ASN A 137 -15.22 -5.05 11.60
C ASN A 137 -15.36 -3.80 12.47
N GLN A 138 -14.31 -3.48 13.21
CA GLN A 138 -14.18 -2.23 13.95
C GLN A 138 -12.81 -1.63 13.58
N PRO A 139 -12.67 -1.09 12.36
CA PRO A 139 -11.38 -0.73 11.83
C PRO A 139 -10.78 0.45 12.61
N ARG A 140 -9.54 0.26 13.05
CA ARG A 140 -8.71 1.29 13.71
C ARG A 140 -7.34 1.45 13.06
N ALA A 141 -7.17 0.86 11.88
CA ALA A 141 -5.96 0.83 11.09
C ALA A 141 -6.25 0.41 9.65
N ILE A 142 -5.30 0.70 8.76
CA ILE A 142 -5.30 0.22 7.37
C ILE A 142 -4.08 -0.70 7.19
N VAL A 143 -4.28 -1.86 6.56
CA VAL A 143 -3.19 -2.78 6.22
C VAL A 143 -3.03 -2.85 4.72
N LEU A 144 -1.83 -2.56 4.24
CA LEU A 144 -1.45 -2.53 2.84
C LEU A 144 -0.74 -3.82 2.45
N HIS A 145 -1.09 -4.34 1.28
CA HIS A 145 -0.62 -5.61 0.73
C HIS A 145 -0.21 -5.44 -0.74
N TYR A 146 0.46 -6.44 -1.29
CA TYR A 146 0.54 -6.63 -2.74
C TYR A 146 -0.01 -8.00 -3.11
N THR A 147 -0.42 -8.17 -4.37
CA THR A 147 -1.14 -9.38 -4.80
C THR A 147 -0.31 -10.53 -5.34
N GLU A 148 0.96 -10.31 -5.68
CA GLU A 148 1.83 -11.26 -6.40
C GLU A 148 1.31 -11.67 -7.80
N GLY A 149 0.35 -10.92 -8.37
CA GLY A 149 -0.36 -11.36 -9.58
C GLY A 149 -1.03 -10.25 -10.39
N SER A 150 -1.99 -10.66 -11.23
CA SER A 150 -2.87 -9.77 -11.98
C SER A 150 -4.16 -9.51 -11.20
N LEU A 151 -4.85 -8.41 -11.53
CA LEU A 151 -6.17 -8.10 -10.99
C LEU A 151 -7.14 -9.28 -11.13
N GLU A 152 -7.25 -9.85 -12.33
CA GLU A 152 -8.18 -10.95 -12.60
C GLU A 152 -7.90 -12.19 -11.74
N ALA A 153 -6.61 -12.52 -11.55
CA ALA A 153 -6.23 -13.62 -10.66
C ALA A 153 -6.59 -13.31 -9.21
N THR A 154 -6.31 -12.10 -8.73
CA THR A 154 -6.66 -11.65 -7.38
C THR A 154 -8.18 -11.72 -7.13
N ILE A 155 -8.99 -11.17 -8.03
CA ILE A 155 -10.46 -11.21 -7.90
C ILE A 155 -10.96 -12.65 -7.97
N ALA A 156 -10.43 -13.49 -8.85
CA ALA A 156 -10.80 -14.90 -8.92
C ALA A 156 -10.50 -15.65 -7.61
N THR A 157 -9.35 -15.40 -6.99
CA THR A 157 -9.00 -15.91 -5.65
C THR A 157 -9.97 -15.41 -4.60
N PHE A 158 -10.27 -14.11 -4.59
CA PHE A 158 -11.18 -13.52 -3.61
C PHE A 158 -12.62 -14.00 -3.75
N GLN A 159 -13.02 -14.49 -4.92
CA GLN A 159 -14.34 -15.07 -5.17
C GLN A 159 -14.42 -16.57 -4.93
N GLN A 160 -13.28 -17.24 -4.74
CA GLN A 160 -13.25 -18.65 -4.35
C GLN A 160 -13.72 -18.78 -2.89
N PRO A 161 -14.71 -19.65 -2.60
CA PRO A 161 -15.20 -19.84 -1.24
C PRO A 161 -14.10 -20.23 -0.26
N HIS A 162 -14.11 -19.63 0.94
CA HIS A 162 -13.17 -19.90 2.04
C HIS A 162 -11.71 -19.54 1.74
N ASN A 163 -11.48 -18.58 0.83
CA ASN A 163 -10.16 -18.08 0.49
C ASN A 163 -9.90 -16.70 1.13
N SER A 164 -8.78 -16.07 0.81
CA SER A 164 -8.49 -14.70 1.21
C SER A 164 -9.45 -13.69 0.54
N SER A 165 -9.46 -12.47 1.06
CA SER A 165 -10.12 -11.30 0.48
C SER A 165 -9.50 -10.04 1.06
N ALA A 166 -9.78 -8.89 0.46
CA ALA A 166 -9.48 -7.58 1.01
C ALA A 166 -10.72 -6.68 0.87
N HIS A 167 -10.68 -5.46 1.43
CA HIS A 167 -11.76 -4.51 1.22
C HIS A 167 -11.63 -3.85 -0.15
N TYR A 168 -10.40 -3.53 -0.54
CA TYR A 168 -10.08 -2.86 -1.79
C TYR A 168 -8.94 -3.53 -2.53
N VAL A 169 -9.00 -3.47 -3.87
CA VAL A 169 -7.89 -3.77 -4.78
C VAL A 169 -7.65 -2.54 -5.66
N ILE A 170 -6.40 -2.12 -5.81
CA ILE A 170 -6.00 -1.03 -6.71
C ILE A 170 -5.14 -1.63 -7.83
N ASP A 171 -5.64 -1.60 -9.06
CA ASP A 171 -4.88 -2.10 -10.21
C ASP A 171 -3.77 -1.12 -10.62
N ARG A 172 -2.86 -1.57 -11.50
CA ARG A 172 -1.67 -0.84 -11.93
C ARG A 172 -1.99 0.47 -12.66
N ASP A 173 -3.18 0.60 -13.24
CA ASP A 173 -3.68 1.82 -13.88
C ASP A 173 -4.27 2.83 -12.87
N GLY A 174 -4.36 2.46 -11.59
CA GLY A 174 -4.93 3.27 -10.53
C GLY A 174 -6.44 3.08 -10.34
N LYS A 175 -7.10 2.19 -11.09
CA LYS A 175 -8.52 1.89 -10.89
C LYS A 175 -8.72 1.15 -9.57
N VAL A 176 -9.72 1.60 -8.81
CA VAL A 176 -10.07 1.05 -7.49
C VAL A 176 -11.27 0.12 -7.63
N TYR A 177 -11.15 -1.06 -7.00
CA TYR A 177 -12.20 -2.06 -6.90
C TYR A 177 -12.55 -2.25 -5.42
N GLN A 178 -13.82 -2.13 -5.07
CA GLN A 178 -14.29 -2.48 -3.74
C GLN A 178 -14.86 -3.91 -3.75
N VAL A 179 -14.35 -4.73 -2.84
CA VAL A 179 -14.62 -6.17 -2.77
C VAL A 179 -15.51 -6.51 -1.59
N ILE A 180 -15.21 -5.95 -0.41
CA ILE A 180 -15.95 -6.16 0.83
C ILE A 180 -16.36 -4.80 1.42
N PRO A 181 -17.62 -4.61 1.86
CA PRO A 181 -18.00 -3.44 2.66
C PRO A 181 -17.15 -3.33 3.93
N GLU A 182 -16.71 -2.12 4.28
CA GLU A 182 -15.74 -1.91 5.36
C GLU A 182 -16.23 -2.31 6.75
N GLN A 183 -17.55 -2.40 6.95
CA GLN A 183 -18.17 -2.90 8.18
C GLN A 183 -18.02 -4.42 8.38
N PHE A 184 -17.63 -5.14 7.33
CA PHE A 184 -17.37 -6.57 7.37
C PHE A 184 -15.86 -6.82 7.35
N ALA A 185 -15.39 -7.79 8.12
CA ALA A 185 -13.96 -8.09 8.25
C ALA A 185 -13.52 -9.00 7.11
N ALA A 186 -12.85 -8.43 6.10
CA ALA A 186 -12.24 -9.18 5.01
C ALA A 186 -11.09 -10.09 5.50
N TYR A 187 -10.81 -11.19 4.80
CA TYR A 187 -9.83 -12.20 5.17
C TYR A 187 -8.42 -11.88 4.61
N HIS A 188 -7.94 -10.65 4.82
CA HIS A 188 -6.65 -10.18 4.28
C HIS A 188 -5.48 -10.42 5.24
N VAL A 189 -5.75 -10.52 6.54
CA VAL A 189 -4.74 -10.72 7.57
C VAL A 189 -5.31 -11.53 8.72
N ASN A 190 -4.49 -12.36 9.35
CA ASN A 190 -4.92 -13.11 10.52
C ASN A 190 -3.70 -13.51 11.37
N CYS A 191 -4.00 -13.97 12.58
CA CYS A 191 -3.07 -14.73 13.40
C CYS A 191 -3.68 -16.08 13.84
N TYR A 192 -4.68 -16.57 13.09
CA TYR A 192 -5.30 -17.90 13.23
C TYR A 192 -5.70 -18.29 14.67
N GLY A 193 -6.26 -17.36 15.43
CA GLY A 193 -6.69 -17.55 16.82
C GLY A 193 -5.54 -17.55 17.82
N ASN A 194 -4.30 -17.31 17.38
CA ASN A 194 -3.09 -17.44 18.17
C ASN A 194 -2.25 -16.17 18.12
N ARG A 195 -2.29 -15.40 19.21
CA ARG A 195 -1.53 -14.15 19.37
C ARG A 195 -0.02 -14.28 19.07
N ASN A 196 0.57 -15.46 19.26
CA ASN A 196 2.00 -15.69 19.01
C ASN A 196 2.36 -15.80 17.52
N LEU A 197 1.37 -15.91 16.63
CA LEU A 197 1.57 -15.85 15.18
C LEU A 197 1.61 -14.40 14.67
N CYS A 198 1.12 -13.44 15.46
CA CYS A 198 1.40 -12.03 15.22
C CYS A 198 2.78 -11.66 15.75
N ILE A 199 3.40 -10.63 15.16
CA ILE A 199 4.61 -10.06 15.74
C ILE A 199 4.32 -9.48 17.13
N PRO A 200 5.29 -9.48 18.06
CA PRO A 200 5.10 -8.94 19.41
C PRO A 200 4.60 -7.49 19.43
N SER A 201 5.03 -6.68 18.47
CA SER A 201 4.69 -5.25 18.34
C SER A 201 3.43 -4.95 17.52
N CYS A 202 2.62 -5.95 17.16
CA CYS A 202 1.40 -5.72 16.37
C CYS A 202 0.45 -4.76 17.12
N PRO A 203 0.14 -3.58 16.57
CA PRO A 203 -0.62 -2.54 17.29
C PRO A 203 -2.13 -2.85 17.36
N VAL A 204 -2.61 -3.77 16.52
CA VAL A 204 -4.03 -4.09 16.37
C VAL A 204 -4.44 -5.47 16.88
N CYS A 205 -3.47 -6.27 17.33
CA CYS A 205 -3.69 -7.68 17.69
C CYS A 205 -4.04 -7.88 19.18
N THR A 206 -4.35 -6.79 19.89
CA THR A 206 -4.66 -6.82 21.33
C THR A 206 -5.65 -5.71 21.64
N ASN A 207 -6.70 -6.05 22.39
CA ASN A 207 -7.68 -5.10 22.92
C ASN A 207 -7.08 -4.28 24.07
N PRO A 208 -7.71 -3.15 24.46
CA PRO A 208 -7.24 -2.36 25.60
C PRO A 208 -7.13 -3.13 26.92
N ASP A 209 -7.92 -4.20 27.09
CA ASP A 209 -7.89 -5.09 28.26
C ASP A 209 -6.80 -6.17 28.20
N GLY A 210 -6.00 -6.21 27.13
CA GLY A 210 -4.93 -7.20 26.92
C GLY A 210 -5.39 -8.50 26.24
N SER A 211 -6.69 -8.66 25.97
CA SER A 211 -7.19 -9.85 25.27
C SER A 211 -6.81 -9.85 23.78
N PHE A 212 -6.62 -11.03 23.21
CA PHE A 212 -6.33 -11.18 21.78
C PHE A 212 -7.56 -10.81 20.94
N VAL A 213 -7.30 -10.11 19.83
CA VAL A 213 -8.27 -9.85 18.77
C VAL A 213 -7.61 -10.11 17.42
N GLU A 214 -8.35 -10.69 16.50
CA GLU A 214 -7.87 -10.93 15.14
C GLU A 214 -7.64 -9.60 14.41
N PRO A 215 -6.46 -9.37 13.80
CA PRO A 215 -6.18 -8.11 13.12
C PRO A 215 -7.18 -7.78 11.99
N ARG A 216 -7.72 -8.77 11.27
CA ARG A 216 -8.72 -8.53 10.21
C ARG A 216 -10.02 -7.88 10.70
N SER A 217 -10.43 -8.09 11.95
CA SER A 217 -11.64 -7.45 12.49
C SER A 217 -11.37 -6.07 13.08
N GLN A 218 -10.15 -5.56 12.91
CA GLN A 218 -9.66 -4.30 13.44
C GLN A 218 -9.05 -3.42 12.34
N THR A 219 -9.14 -3.83 11.07
CA THR A 219 -8.40 -3.19 9.98
C THR A 219 -9.18 -3.16 8.68
N ILE A 220 -8.82 -2.22 7.81
CA ILE A 220 -9.20 -2.21 6.40
C ILE A 220 -7.99 -2.65 5.57
N GLY A 221 -8.07 -3.82 4.96
CA GLY A 221 -7.10 -4.32 3.96
C GLY A 221 -7.24 -3.69 2.57
N ILE A 222 -6.13 -3.20 2.02
CA ILE A 222 -6.00 -2.71 0.65
C ILE A 222 -4.89 -3.50 -0.06
N GLU A 223 -5.22 -4.08 -1.20
CA GLU A 223 -4.32 -4.83 -2.06
C GLU A 223 -3.88 -3.99 -3.25
N LEU A 224 -2.58 -3.87 -3.49
CA LEU A 224 -2.05 -3.24 -4.68
C LEU A 224 -1.62 -4.32 -5.68
N VAL A 225 -2.16 -4.29 -6.89
CA VAL A 225 -1.76 -5.26 -7.92
C VAL A 225 -0.29 -5.02 -8.28
N ASN A 226 0.57 -5.91 -7.80
CA ASN A 226 2.03 -5.80 -7.85
C ASN A 226 2.64 -7.19 -7.56
N LEU A 227 3.75 -7.54 -8.22
CA LEU A 227 4.45 -8.81 -8.08
C LEU A 227 5.27 -8.90 -6.78
N GLY A 228 5.51 -7.78 -6.10
CA GLY A 228 6.34 -7.73 -4.90
C GLY A 228 7.81 -7.87 -5.24
N HIS A 229 8.51 -8.81 -4.60
CA HIS A 229 9.92 -9.08 -4.87
C HIS A 229 10.08 -9.78 -6.23
N VAL A 230 11.13 -9.44 -6.98
CA VAL A 230 11.35 -9.96 -8.34
C VAL A 230 12.82 -10.29 -8.58
N ASP A 231 13.10 -11.24 -9.48
CA ASP A 231 14.45 -11.46 -9.99
C ASP A 231 14.64 -10.65 -11.28
N PRO A 232 15.57 -9.67 -11.32
CA PRO A 232 15.73 -8.79 -12.48
C PRO A 232 16.16 -9.52 -13.75
N ARG A 233 16.64 -10.76 -13.66
CA ARG A 233 16.98 -11.59 -14.85
C ARG A 233 15.75 -12.10 -15.59
N TYR A 234 14.61 -12.22 -14.90
CA TYR A 234 13.37 -12.79 -15.43
C TYR A 234 12.19 -11.82 -15.37
N TYR A 235 12.35 -10.68 -14.71
CA TYR A 235 11.30 -9.67 -14.60
C TYR A 235 11.07 -8.98 -15.94
N ILE A 236 9.82 -9.01 -16.39
CA ILE A 236 9.31 -8.24 -17.51
C ILE A 236 8.28 -7.30 -16.91
N SER A 237 8.54 -6.00 -16.98
CA SER A 237 7.61 -5.05 -16.40
C SER A 237 6.25 -5.12 -17.10
N PRO A 238 5.15 -5.27 -16.36
CA PRO A 238 3.81 -5.22 -16.91
C PRO A 238 3.40 -3.80 -17.29
N THR A 239 4.22 -2.79 -16.98
CA THR A 239 3.97 -1.39 -17.30
C THR A 239 5.20 -0.76 -17.93
N SER A 240 5.00 0.28 -18.73
CA SER A 240 6.07 1.14 -19.18
C SER A 240 6.51 2.06 -18.03
N SER A 241 7.60 1.75 -17.32
CA SER A 241 8.21 2.62 -16.30
C SER A 241 9.63 3.04 -16.69
N ALA A 242 10.06 4.21 -16.22
CA ALA A 242 11.35 4.83 -16.53
C ALA A 242 12.56 3.96 -16.14
N ASN A 243 12.44 3.11 -15.12
CA ASN A 243 13.50 2.19 -14.67
C ASN A 243 13.20 0.72 -15.03
N GLY A 244 12.41 0.49 -16.07
CA GLY A 244 11.94 -0.85 -16.41
C GLY A 244 11.09 -1.46 -15.29
N GLY A 245 10.47 -0.63 -14.45
CA GLY A 245 9.55 -1.06 -13.38
C GLY A 245 10.22 -1.71 -12.18
N LEU A 246 11.52 -1.46 -11.95
CA LEU A 246 12.28 -2.05 -10.84
C LEU A 246 12.68 -1.01 -9.79
N PHE A 247 12.50 -1.37 -8.53
CA PHE A 247 13.09 -0.71 -7.37
C PHE A 247 14.17 -1.61 -6.77
N GLU A 248 15.39 -1.09 -6.69
CA GLU A 248 16.51 -1.75 -6.03
C GLU A 248 16.66 -1.22 -4.59
N ASP A 249 16.33 -2.06 -3.62
CA ASP A 249 16.52 -1.77 -2.20
C ASP A 249 17.96 -2.06 -1.77
N TYR A 250 18.73 -1.00 -1.50
CA TYR A 250 20.13 -1.12 -1.06
C TYR A 250 20.27 -1.71 0.33
N ASN A 251 19.21 -1.66 1.15
CA ASN A 251 19.23 -2.27 2.47
C ASN A 251 18.92 -3.77 2.44
N ASN A 252 18.51 -4.32 1.29
CA ASN A 252 18.03 -5.70 1.17
C ASN A 252 16.97 -6.01 2.25
N SER A 253 16.05 -5.07 2.48
CA SER A 253 15.02 -5.17 3.50
C SER A 253 14.22 -6.44 3.21
N PHE A 254 13.96 -7.24 4.24
CA PHE A 254 13.27 -8.53 4.12
C PHE A 254 14.02 -9.61 3.31
N GLY A 255 15.32 -9.42 3.06
CA GLY A 255 16.15 -10.42 2.38
C GLY A 255 16.13 -10.35 0.85
N TYR A 256 15.38 -9.40 0.28
CA TYR A 256 15.28 -9.20 -1.17
C TYR A 256 15.76 -7.83 -1.59
N ARG A 257 16.52 -7.80 -2.70
CA ARG A 257 17.13 -6.60 -3.24
C ARG A 257 16.27 -5.92 -4.30
N PHE A 258 15.54 -6.68 -5.11
CA PHE A 258 14.79 -6.14 -6.25
C PHE A 258 13.30 -6.37 -6.06
N TRP A 259 12.54 -5.32 -6.33
CA TRP A 259 11.10 -5.25 -6.13
C TRP A 259 10.45 -4.60 -7.34
N GLU A 260 9.23 -4.99 -7.69
CA GLU A 260 8.45 -4.28 -8.69
C GLU A 260 8.08 -2.87 -8.18
N GLU A 261 8.25 -1.87 -9.03
CA GLU A 261 7.78 -0.52 -8.77
C GLU A 261 6.26 -0.43 -8.82
N TYR A 262 5.69 0.26 -7.85
CA TYR A 262 4.31 0.73 -7.94
C TYR A 262 4.21 1.91 -8.91
N PRO A 263 3.32 1.86 -9.93
CA PRO A 263 3.04 3.00 -10.80
C PRO A 263 2.55 4.22 -10.03
N GLN A 264 2.90 5.42 -10.47
CA GLN A 264 2.53 6.66 -9.77
C GLN A 264 1.01 6.87 -9.71
N VAL A 265 0.28 6.46 -10.75
CA VAL A 265 -1.20 6.52 -10.76
C VAL A 265 -1.81 5.59 -9.70
N GLN A 266 -1.20 4.42 -9.47
CA GLN A 266 -1.61 3.48 -8.43
C GLN A 266 -1.35 4.06 -7.03
N ILE A 267 -0.18 4.68 -6.83
CA ILE A 267 0.16 5.38 -5.57
C ILE A 267 -0.81 6.55 -5.32
N HIS A 268 -1.17 7.32 -6.34
CA HIS A 268 -2.09 8.44 -6.19
C HIS A 268 -3.49 7.98 -5.74
N SER A 269 -4.03 6.94 -6.37
CA SER A 269 -5.31 6.34 -5.94
C SER A 269 -5.23 5.77 -4.51
N LEU A 270 -4.10 5.17 -4.13
CA LEU A 270 -3.87 4.73 -2.76
C LEU A 270 -3.91 5.90 -1.77
N GLN A 271 -3.27 7.03 -2.07
CA GLN A 271 -3.29 8.21 -1.20
C GLN A 271 -4.72 8.73 -0.99
N ILE A 272 -5.48 8.88 -2.08
CA ILE A 272 -6.88 9.31 -2.03
C ILE A 272 -7.71 8.37 -1.15
N LEU A 273 -7.58 7.05 -1.38
CA LEU A 273 -8.35 6.04 -0.65
C LEU A 273 -7.96 6.00 0.84
N VAL A 274 -6.68 6.09 1.16
CA VAL A 274 -6.20 6.11 2.55
C VAL A 274 -6.69 7.36 3.29
N GLU A 275 -6.58 8.55 2.68
CA GLU A 275 -7.09 9.79 3.26
C GLU A 275 -8.59 9.72 3.54
N ASP A 276 -9.36 9.18 2.59
CA ASP A 276 -10.80 8.97 2.70
C ASP A 276 -11.16 8.06 3.89
N ILE A 277 -10.53 6.88 3.95
CA ILE A 277 -10.74 5.91 5.04
C ILE A 277 -10.34 6.51 6.38
N CYS A 278 -9.17 7.15 6.46
CA CYS A 278 -8.68 7.81 7.67
C CYS A 278 -9.67 8.86 8.17
N SER A 279 -10.21 9.68 7.27
CA SER A 279 -11.21 10.70 7.62
C SER A 279 -12.52 10.08 8.10
N ARG A 280 -13.03 9.04 7.42
CA ARG A 280 -14.34 8.43 7.73
C ARG A 280 -14.31 7.63 9.02
N TRP A 281 -13.25 6.86 9.26
CA TRP A 281 -13.12 6.00 10.44
C TRP A 281 -12.35 6.64 11.59
N ASN A 282 -11.90 7.89 11.43
CA ASN A 282 -11.03 8.59 12.39
C ASN A 282 -9.77 7.75 12.73
N ILE A 283 -9.17 7.16 11.69
CA ILE A 283 -7.93 6.38 11.80
C ILE A 283 -6.76 7.35 11.60
N PRO A 284 -5.86 7.51 12.59
CA PRO A 284 -4.69 8.37 12.41
C PRO A 284 -3.74 7.76 11.36
N LEU A 285 -3.04 8.62 10.62
CA LEU A 285 -2.22 8.21 9.47
C LEU A 285 -1.08 7.27 9.85
N ASP A 286 -0.59 7.34 11.10
CA ASP A 286 0.42 6.44 11.66
C ASP A 286 -0.08 5.00 11.92
N MET A 287 -1.39 4.78 11.82
CA MET A 287 -2.06 3.48 11.85
C MET A 287 -2.33 2.91 10.46
N VAL A 288 -1.77 3.52 9.41
CA VAL A 288 -1.62 2.91 8.08
C VAL A 288 -0.31 2.13 8.07
N MET A 289 -0.35 0.85 7.72
CA MET A 289 0.84 0.00 7.83
C MET A 289 0.86 -1.11 6.80
N GLY A 290 2.03 -1.70 6.58
CA GLY A 290 2.13 -2.95 5.82
C GLY A 290 1.74 -4.17 6.63
N HIS A 291 1.39 -5.26 5.96
CA HIS A 291 1.15 -6.57 6.57
C HIS A 291 2.33 -7.06 7.42
N SER A 292 3.56 -6.69 7.04
CA SER A 292 4.80 -6.88 7.83
C SER A 292 4.79 -6.28 9.24
N ARG A 293 3.83 -5.41 9.57
CA ARG A 293 3.62 -4.87 10.93
C ARG A 293 2.62 -5.69 11.76
N ILE A 294 2.08 -6.77 11.19
CA ILE A 294 1.12 -7.65 11.83
C ILE A 294 1.73 -9.03 12.08
N ASN A 295 2.36 -9.64 11.07
CA ASN A 295 3.00 -10.96 11.13
C ASN A 295 4.29 -10.95 10.27
N ASN A 296 4.86 -12.13 9.98
CA ASN A 296 6.14 -12.26 9.28
C ASN A 296 6.05 -12.10 7.75
N ASN A 297 4.89 -11.72 7.19
CA ASN A 297 4.79 -11.38 5.78
C ASN A 297 5.62 -10.13 5.47
N VAL A 298 6.01 -9.95 4.20
CA VAL A 298 6.95 -8.89 3.79
C VAL A 298 6.29 -7.75 3.02
N ASP A 299 5.02 -7.91 2.67
CA ASP A 299 4.22 -6.95 1.94
C ASP A 299 3.89 -5.71 2.79
N PRO A 300 3.76 -4.53 2.13
CA PRO A 300 3.84 -4.28 0.69
C PRO A 300 5.28 -4.08 0.16
N GLY A 301 6.29 -4.45 0.96
CA GLY A 301 7.70 -4.32 0.59
C GLY A 301 8.23 -2.88 0.65
N PRO A 302 9.55 -2.71 0.48
CA PRO A 302 10.22 -1.41 0.55
C PRO A 302 9.92 -0.51 -0.66
N ALA A 303 9.45 -1.06 -1.79
CA ALA A 303 9.17 -0.29 -3.01
C ALA A 303 8.00 0.69 -2.88
N LEU A 304 7.01 0.40 -2.03
CA LEU A 304 5.86 1.30 -1.82
C LEU A 304 6.24 2.55 -1.02
N ASN A 305 7.14 2.37 -0.05
CA ASN A 305 7.71 3.40 0.81
C ASN A 305 6.72 4.31 1.57
N LEU A 306 6.19 3.82 2.69
CA LEU A 306 5.12 4.51 3.44
C LEU A 306 5.53 5.84 4.10
N PHE A 307 6.54 5.86 4.97
CA PHE A 307 6.72 6.98 5.93
C PHE A 307 8.15 7.55 6.05
N TRP A 308 9.15 6.99 5.38
CA TRP A 308 10.53 7.48 5.48
C TRP A 308 11.22 7.46 4.11
N PRO A 309 12.14 8.38 3.81
CA PRO A 309 12.94 8.28 2.60
C PRO A 309 13.65 6.91 2.54
N ARG A 310 13.53 6.23 1.39
CA ARG A 310 14.23 4.96 1.17
C ARG A 310 15.42 5.19 0.27
N TYR A 311 16.58 4.80 0.78
CA TYR A 311 17.80 4.66 -0.01
C TYR A 311 17.65 3.44 -0.90
N GLY A 312 17.64 3.68 -2.20
CA GLY A 312 17.50 2.68 -3.23
C GLY A 312 17.64 3.33 -4.59
N ASN A 313 17.47 2.55 -5.64
CA ASN A 313 17.43 3.05 -7.00
C ASN A 313 16.08 2.72 -7.66
N PRO A 314 15.26 3.73 -8.00
CA PRO A 314 15.48 5.16 -7.74
C PRO A 314 15.31 5.50 -6.25
N MET A 315 15.87 6.63 -5.80
CA MET A 315 15.58 7.17 -4.46
C MET A 315 14.09 7.55 -4.38
N ARG A 316 13.42 7.22 -3.27
CA ARG A 316 11.98 7.46 -3.10
C ARG A 316 11.67 8.30 -1.85
N PRO A 317 10.84 9.37 -1.97
CA PRO A 317 10.23 10.03 -0.82
C PRO A 317 9.16 9.12 -0.20
N SER A 318 8.70 9.44 1.02
CA SER A 318 7.53 8.79 1.62
C SER A 318 6.26 9.16 0.85
N ILE A 319 5.32 8.22 0.73
CA ILE A 319 4.02 8.50 0.08
C ILE A 319 3.04 9.20 1.02
N PHE A 320 3.27 9.14 2.33
CA PHE A 320 2.57 9.92 3.34
C PHE A 320 3.57 10.84 4.04
N GLN A 321 3.21 12.10 4.22
CA GLN A 321 4.02 13.13 4.90
C GLN A 321 3.29 13.64 6.13
#